data_AF-A0A915XVN2-F1
#
_entry.id   AF-A0A915XVN2-F1
#
_cell.length_a   1.000
_cell.length_b   1.000
_cell.length_c   1.000
_cell.angle_alpha   90.00
_cell.angle_beta   90.00
_cell.angle_gamma   90.00
#
_symmetry.space_group_name_H-M   'P 1'
#
loop_
_entity.id
_entity.type
_entity.pdbx_description
1 polymer ?
#
loop_
_entity_poly.entity_id
_entity_poly.type
_entity_poly.pdbx_seq_one_letter_code
_entity_poly.pdbx_strand_id
1 'polypeptide(L)'
;MKLRCRRCQATIGLDDLTYIAYHAHTMGANRVEVHFECPRCGHRGERMLSQQAWDELMLSYLENDERTVDEWLTTQQMGPITADEVRAMRRALRSDNLLQSLQEWERSQRGETTE
;
A
#
# COMPACT_ATOMS: atom_id res chain seq x y z
N MET A 1 14.35 -0.10 6.93
CA MET A 1 14.70 -0.66 8.28
C MET A 1 13.88 -1.93 8.51
N LYS A 2 14.36 -2.99 9.19
CA LYS A 2 13.55 -4.21 9.44
C LYS A 2 13.28 -4.41 10.94
N LEU A 3 12.04 -4.71 11.31
CA LEU A 3 11.69 -5.03 12.69
C LEU A 3 12.17 -6.47 12.99
N ARG A 4 12.91 -6.65 14.10
CA ARG A 4 13.47 -7.94 14.48
C ARG A 4 13.11 -8.28 15.92
N CYS A 5 12.84 -9.56 16.15
CA CYS A 5 12.69 -10.09 17.49
C CYS A 5 13.99 -9.93 18.28
N ARG A 6 13.92 -9.38 19.50
CA ARG A 6 15.12 -9.23 20.36
C ARG A 6 15.73 -10.57 20.76
N ARG A 7 14.92 -11.64 20.88
CA ARG A 7 15.34 -12.94 21.40
C ARG A 7 15.95 -13.86 20.34
N CYS A 8 15.28 -14.02 19.19
CA CYS A 8 15.72 -14.95 18.15
C CYS A 8 16.18 -14.26 16.85
N GLN A 9 16.18 -12.92 16.82
CA GLN A 9 16.59 -12.11 15.66
C GLN A 9 15.80 -12.36 14.37
N ALA A 10 14.70 -13.12 14.44
CA ALA A 10 13.79 -13.31 13.32
C ALA A 10 13.18 -11.97 12.90
N THR A 11 13.02 -11.78 11.59
CA THR A 11 12.27 -10.65 11.02
C THR A 11 10.80 -10.81 11.39
N ILE A 12 10.18 -9.72 11.83
CA ILE A 12 8.75 -9.65 12.14
C ILE A 12 8.06 -9.09 10.90
N GLY A 13 7.16 -9.85 10.28
CA GLY A 13 6.36 -9.41 9.14
C GLY A 13 5.20 -8.49 9.55
N LEU A 14 4.41 -8.05 8.57
CA LEU A 14 3.17 -7.29 8.83
C LEU A 14 2.11 -8.17 9.51
N ASP A 15 2.00 -9.43 9.11
CA ASP A 15 1.04 -10.39 9.68
C ASP A 15 1.33 -10.74 11.15
N ASP A 16 2.58 -10.53 11.59
CA ASP A 16 3.03 -10.79 12.96
C ASP A 16 2.66 -9.63 13.92
N LEU A 17 2.15 -8.51 13.39
CA LEU A 17 1.74 -7.36 14.17
C LEU A 17 0.36 -7.61 14.78
N THR A 18 0.27 -7.48 16.11
CA THR A 18 -0.98 -7.71 16.84
C THR A 18 -1.74 -6.43 17.14
N TYR A 19 -1.02 -5.30 17.27
CA TYR A 19 -1.62 -4.01 17.56
C TYR A 19 -0.74 -2.87 17.01
N ILE A 20 -1.40 -1.85 16.47
CA ILE A 20 -0.77 -0.66 15.90
C ILE A 20 -1.56 0.56 16.37
N ALA A 21 -0.89 1.52 16.99
CA ALA A 21 -1.48 2.80 17.38
C ALA A 21 -0.67 3.99 16.86
N TYR A 22 -1.39 4.98 16.34
CA TYR A 22 -0.83 6.19 15.79
C TYR A 22 -1.02 7.34 16.78
N HIS A 23 0.09 7.82 17.34
CA HIS A 23 0.12 8.94 18.26
C HIS A 23 0.51 10.20 17.49
N ALA A 24 -0.51 10.86 16.93
CA ALA A 24 -0.36 12.13 16.22
C ALA A 24 -0.29 13.30 17.20
N HIS A 25 0.73 14.15 17.05
CA HIS A 25 0.91 15.34 17.84
C HIS A 25 0.78 16.58 16.95
N THR A 26 -0.02 17.56 17.40
CA THR A 26 -0.17 18.86 16.72
C THR A 26 1.11 19.69 16.77
N MET A 27 1.93 19.49 17.81
CA MET A 27 3.31 19.96 17.88
C MET A 27 4.19 18.88 18.50
N GLY A 28 5.27 18.51 17.82
CA GLY A 28 6.18 17.41 18.21
C GLY A 28 6.29 16.33 17.14
N ALA A 29 7.17 15.35 17.37
CA ALA A 29 7.37 14.24 16.43
C ALA A 29 6.30 13.16 16.65
N ASN A 30 5.56 12.83 15.60
CA ASN A 30 4.61 11.73 15.61
C ASN A 30 5.29 10.40 15.93
N ARG A 31 4.57 9.55 16.66
CA ARG A 31 5.03 8.24 17.11
C ARG A 31 4.04 7.17 16.70
N VAL A 32 4.55 5.98 16.42
CA VAL A 32 3.75 4.80 16.14
C VAL A 32 4.15 3.74 17.16
N GLU A 33 3.17 3.25 17.90
CA GLU A 33 3.32 2.15 18.83
C GLU A 33 2.91 0.87 18.13
N VAL A 34 3.79 -0.13 18.16
CA VAL A 34 3.59 -1.42 17.51
C VAL A 34 3.84 -2.53 18.49
N HIS A 35 2.85 -3.41 18.63
CA HIS A 35 2.96 -4.67 19.34
C HIS A 35 3.00 -5.79 18.33
N PHE A 36 3.83 -6.79 18.59
CA PHE A 36 4.03 -7.91 17.69
C PHE A 36 4.34 -9.18 18.46
N GLU A 37 3.99 -10.31 17.88
CA GLU A 37 4.34 -11.63 18.39
C GLU A 37 5.31 -12.30 17.41
N CYS A 38 6.49 -12.71 17.90
CA CYS A 38 7.46 -13.33 17.02
C CYS A 38 7.00 -14.72 16.54
N PRO A 39 6.92 -14.98 15.23
CA PRO A 39 6.39 -16.24 14.70
C PRO A 39 7.29 -17.43 15.04
N ARG A 40 8.58 -17.19 15.27
CA ARG A 40 9.56 -18.25 15.54
C ARG A 40 9.65 -18.65 17.01
N CYS A 41 9.39 -17.73 17.94
CA CYS A 41 9.62 -17.97 19.37
C CYS A 41 8.46 -17.56 20.29
N GLY A 42 7.35 -17.08 19.74
CA GLY A 42 6.17 -16.62 20.49
C GLY A 42 6.43 -15.39 21.38
N HIS A 43 7.59 -14.75 21.25
CA HIS A 43 7.91 -13.60 22.09
C HIS A 43 7.09 -12.39 21.67
N ARG A 44 6.25 -11.91 22.57
CA ARG A 44 5.52 -10.65 22.44
C ARG A 44 6.43 -9.48 22.78
N GLY A 45 6.52 -8.53 21.87
CA GLY A 45 7.33 -7.34 22.01
C GLY A 45 6.54 -6.09 21.66
N GLU A 46 6.90 -5.00 22.32
CA GLU A 46 6.39 -3.66 22.05
C GLU A 46 7.54 -2.76 21.58
N ARG A 47 7.26 -1.92 20.58
CA ARG A 47 8.17 -0.86 20.15
C ARG A 47 7.43 0.43 19.85
N MET A 48 8.04 1.53 20.27
CA MET A 48 7.70 2.88 19.82
C MET A 48 8.66 3.28 18.71
N LEU A 49 8.10 3.63 17.55
CA LEU A 49 8.81 4.08 16.36
C LEU A 49 8.48 5.55 16.10
N SER A 50 9.40 6.27 15.44
CA SER A 50 9.03 7.53 14.79
C SER A 50 8.17 7.23 13.56
N GLN A 51 7.31 8.17 13.18
CA GLN A 51 6.50 8.01 11.97
C GLN A 51 7.35 7.74 10.72
N GLN A 52 8.46 8.48 10.53
CA GLN A 52 9.37 8.25 9.41
C GLN A 52 9.92 6.81 9.38
N ALA A 53 10.33 6.26 10.53
CA ALA A 53 10.85 4.91 10.60
C ALA A 53 9.78 3.84 10.37
N TRP A 54 8.52 4.16 10.72
CA TRP A 54 7.37 3.32 10.42
C TRP A 54 7.04 3.33 8.91
N ASP A 55 7.03 4.50 8.30
CA ASP A 55 6.73 4.66 6.87
C ASP A 55 7.81 3.95 6.01
N GLU A 56 9.09 4.13 6.33
CA GLU A 56 10.19 3.39 5.65
C GLU A 56 10.07 1.87 5.83
N LEU A 57 9.56 1.42 6.97
CA LEU A 57 9.37 0.02 7.26
C LEU A 57 8.20 -0.54 6.42
N MET A 58 7.06 0.14 6.41
CA MET A 58 5.90 -0.22 5.57
C MET A 58 6.26 -0.28 4.09
N LEU A 59 6.95 0.74 3.58
CA LEU A 59 7.42 0.77 2.19
C LEU A 59 8.32 -0.43 1.89
N SER A 60 9.23 -0.80 2.80
CA SER A 60 10.09 -1.96 2.59
C SER A 60 9.36 -3.30 2.61
N TYR A 61 8.21 -3.41 3.29
CA TYR A 61 7.37 -4.61 3.21
C TYR A 61 6.59 -4.63 1.89
N LEU A 62 5.99 -3.50 1.51
CA LEU A 62 5.23 -3.35 0.27
C LEU A 62 6.10 -3.51 -1.00
N GLU A 63 7.37 -3.14 -0.95
CA GLU A 63 8.34 -3.40 -2.04
C GLU A 63 8.47 -4.89 -2.37
N ASN A 64 8.22 -5.77 -1.39
CA ASN A 64 8.30 -7.21 -1.57
C ASN A 64 6.92 -7.86 -1.86
N ASP A 65 5.83 -7.10 -1.71
CA ASP A 65 4.44 -7.58 -1.73
C ASP A 65 3.73 -7.26 -3.06
N GLU A 66 4.42 -7.56 -4.17
CA GLU A 66 3.91 -7.62 -5.54
C GLU A 66 3.84 -6.28 -6.33
N ARG A 67 4.89 -6.04 -7.12
CA ARG A 67 4.66 -5.81 -8.56
C ARG A 67 5.20 -7.03 -9.29
N THR A 68 4.32 -7.77 -9.95
CA THR A 68 4.78 -8.77 -10.91
C THR A 68 5.55 -8.06 -12.02
N VAL A 69 6.57 -8.72 -12.60
CA VAL A 69 7.37 -8.16 -13.70
C VAL A 69 6.46 -7.66 -14.84
N ASP A 70 5.33 -8.34 -15.04
CA ASP A 70 4.30 -7.98 -16.01
C ASP A 70 3.57 -6.67 -15.69
N GLU A 71 3.19 -6.42 -14.43
CA GLU A 71 2.58 -5.15 -13.99
C GLU A 71 3.55 -3.98 -14.09
N TRP A 72 4.83 -4.22 -13.81
CA TRP A 72 5.87 -3.21 -13.96
C TRP A 72 6.12 -2.87 -15.44
N LEU A 73 6.17 -3.88 -16.32
CA LEU A 73 6.31 -3.72 -17.77
C LEU A 73 5.11 -3.00 -18.39
N THR A 74 3.87 -3.34 -18.00
CA THR A 74 2.67 -2.63 -18.48
C THR A 74 2.66 -1.17 -18.03
N THR A 75 3.04 -0.88 -16.78
CA THR A 75 3.09 0.50 -16.28
C THR A 75 4.15 1.34 -16.99
N GLN A 76 5.31 0.75 -17.34
CA GLN A 76 6.32 1.45 -18.15
C GLN A 76 5.84 1.72 -19.59
N GLN A 77 5.04 0.84 -20.16
CA GLN A 77 4.50 1.00 -21.52
C GLN A 77 3.40 2.06 -21.62
N MET A 78 2.74 2.43 -20.51
CA MET A 78 1.69 3.47 -20.51
C MET A 78 2.23 4.90 -20.63
N GLY A 79 3.54 5.11 -20.42
CA GLY A 79 4.16 6.43 -20.53
C GLY A 79 3.65 7.45 -19.49
N PRO A 80 4.19 8.68 -19.48
CA PRO A 80 3.73 9.74 -18.59
C PRO A 80 2.32 10.21 -18.98
N ILE A 81 1.45 10.41 -17.98
CA ILE A 81 0.09 10.93 -18.19
C ILE A 81 0.18 12.29 -18.89
N THR A 82 -0.41 12.37 -20.08
CA THR A 82 -0.42 13.55 -20.94
C THR A 82 -1.49 14.54 -20.50
N ALA A 83 -1.29 15.82 -20.85
CA ALA A 83 -2.27 16.87 -20.57
C ALA A 83 -3.62 16.62 -21.26
N ASP A 84 -3.63 15.88 -22.37
CA ASP A 84 -4.85 15.50 -23.09
C ASP A 84 -5.65 14.43 -22.35
N GLU A 85 -4.98 13.44 -21.76
CA GLU A 85 -5.61 12.40 -20.92
C GLU A 85 -6.24 13.00 -19.66
N VAL A 86 -5.54 13.93 -19.00
CA VAL A 86 -6.10 14.67 -17.86
C VAL A 86 -7.36 15.45 -18.26
N ARG A 87 -7.36 16.07 -19.45
CA ARG A 87 -8.52 16.79 -19.98
C ARG A 87 -9.67 15.86 -20.38
N ALA A 88 -9.38 14.65 -20.86
CA ALA A 88 -10.38 13.64 -21.18
C ALA A 88 -11.03 13.09 -19.90
N MET A 89 -10.23 12.75 -18.89
CA MET A 89 -10.72 12.26 -17.60
C MET A 89 -11.59 13.30 -16.88
N ARG A 90 -11.19 14.58 -16.88
CA ARG A 90 -12.02 15.67 -16.32
C ARG A 90 -13.35 15.84 -17.04
N ARG A 91 -13.44 15.53 -18.34
CA ARG A 91 -14.70 15.54 -19.10
C ARG A 91 -15.58 14.35 -18.71
N ALA A 92 -15.01 13.16 -18.57
CA ALA A 92 -15.71 11.96 -18.12
C ALA A 92 -16.24 12.10 -16.67
N LEU A 93 -15.46 12.68 -15.76
CA LEU A 93 -15.87 12.96 -14.37
C LEU A 93 -17.01 13.98 -14.26
N ARG A 94 -17.25 14.79 -15.29
CA ARG A 94 -18.33 15.77 -15.33
C ARG A 94 -19.61 15.22 -15.95
N SER A 95 -19.57 14.06 -16.61
CA SER A 95 -20.78 13.38 -17.04
C SER A 95 -21.35 12.59 -15.88
N ASP A 96 -22.65 12.77 -15.59
CA ASP A 96 -23.38 12.09 -14.51
C ASP A 96 -23.38 10.55 -14.63
N ASN A 97 -22.83 10.02 -15.72
CA ASN A 97 -22.76 8.59 -16.03
C ASN A 97 -21.40 7.95 -15.68
N LEU A 98 -20.58 8.58 -14.83
CA LEU A 98 -19.25 8.08 -14.47
C LEU A 98 -19.27 6.61 -14.03
N LEU A 99 -20.20 6.24 -13.13
CA LEU A 99 -20.32 4.87 -12.62
C LEU A 99 -20.66 3.87 -13.73
N GLN A 100 -21.52 4.27 -14.68
CA GLN A 100 -21.88 3.43 -15.81
C GLN A 100 -20.69 3.26 -16.77
N SER A 101 -19.95 4.35 -17.05
CA SER A 101 -18.76 4.29 -17.90
C SER A 101 -17.62 3.47 -17.29
N LEU A 102 -17.47 3.48 -15.96
CA LEU A 102 -16.49 2.64 -15.25
C LEU A 102 -16.88 1.16 -15.31
N GLN A 103 -18.17 0.84 -15.14
CA GLN A 103 -18.66 -0.53 -15.27
C GLN A 103 -18.51 -1.07 -16.71
N GLU A 104 -18.79 -0.25 -17.73
CA GLU A 104 -18.59 -0.61 -19.13
C GLU A 104 -17.10 -0.81 -19.47
N TRP A 105 -16.23 0.06 -18.96
CA TRP A 105 -14.79 -0.09 -19.09
C TRP A 105 -14.27 -1.35 -18.40
N GLU A 106 -14.67 -1.63 -17.16
CA GLU A 106 -14.31 -2.85 -16.44
C GLU A 106 -14.76 -4.12 -17.19
N ARG A 107 -15.96 -4.11 -17.79
CA ARG A 107 -16.44 -5.22 -18.64
C ARG A 107 -15.59 -5.39 -19.90
N SER A 108 -15.19 -4.29 -20.55
CA SER A 108 -14.32 -4.33 -21.73
C SER A 108 -12.93 -4.90 -21.43
N GLN A 109 -12.39 -4.66 -20.23
CA GLN A 109 -11.11 -5.21 -19.79
C GLN A 109 -11.20 -6.71 -19.45
N ARG A 110 -12.39 -7.19 -19.05
CA ARG A 110 -12.66 -8.61 -18.74
C ARG A 110 -12.97 -9.46 -19.97
N GLY A 111 -13.06 -8.87 -21.16
CA GLY A 111 -13.34 -9.61 -22.40
C GLY A 111 -14.78 -10.13 -22.50
N GLU A 112 -15.73 -9.59 -21.73
CA GLU A 112 -17.14 -9.94 -21.85
C GLU A 112 -17.77 -9.12 -22.99
N THR A 113 -17.78 -9.70 -24.19
CA THR A 113 -18.64 -9.24 -25.29
C THR A 113 -20.07 -9.64 -25.00
N THR A 114 -20.93 -8.67 -24.68
CA THR A 114 -22.38 -8.86 -24.70
C THR A 114 -22.88 -8.87 -26.15
N GLU A 115 -23.40 -10.02 -26.60
CA GLU A 115 -24.42 -10.08 -27.65
C GLU A 115 -25.70 -9.34 -27.24
#